data_AF-A0A2T1E4R3-F1
#
_entry.id   AF-A0A2T1E4R3-F1
#
_cell.length_a   1.000
_cell.length_b   1.000
_cell.length_c   1.000
_cell.angle_alpha   90.00
_cell.angle_beta   90.00
_cell.angle_gamma   90.00
#
_symmetry.space_group_name_H-M   'P 1'
#
loop_
_entity.id
_entity.type
_entity.pdbx_description
1 polymer ?
#
loop_
_entity_poly.entity_id
_entity_poly.type
_entity_poly.pdbx_seq_one_letter_code
_entity_poly.pdbx_strand_id
1 'polypeptide(L)'
;MSDCTQSLRKRIAQLEAELQAVRRQTESQRQRLAQKYGREFLVLIDDPNTKATVTDIVQKLVFQDEEGNVVSETDGSLVGKIIKMRFKSLH
;
A
#
# COMPACT_ATOMS: atom_id res chain seq x y z
N MET A 1 -7.18 -24.55 30.52
CA MET A 1 -6.20 -23.96 29.58
C MET A 1 -5.14 -23.26 30.41
N SER A 2 -3.85 -23.47 30.16
CA SER A 2 -2.76 -22.97 31.02
C SER A 2 -2.59 -21.45 30.94
N ASP A 3 -2.17 -20.81 32.05
CA ASP A 3 -1.85 -19.36 32.11
C ASP A 3 -0.86 -18.91 31.03
N CYS A 4 0.05 -19.82 30.64
CA CYS A 4 0.98 -19.62 29.53
C CYS A 4 0.26 -19.37 28.19
N THR A 5 -0.82 -20.11 27.93
CA THR A 5 -1.62 -19.97 26.69
C THR A 5 -2.33 -18.62 26.64
N GLN A 6 -2.80 -18.12 27.79
CA GLN A 6 -3.49 -16.83 27.87
C GLN A 6 -2.52 -15.65 27.72
N SER A 7 -1.33 -15.74 28.33
CA SER A 7 -0.26 -14.77 28.17
C SER A 7 0.21 -14.68 26.71
N LEU A 8 0.40 -15.83 26.04
CA LEU A 8 0.75 -15.90 24.62
C LEU A 8 -0.31 -15.24 23.73
N ARG A 9 -1.60 -15.52 23.93
CA ARG A 9 -2.69 -14.89 23.18
C ARG A 9 -2.71 -13.37 23.35
N LYS A 10 -2.51 -12.88 24.58
CA LYS A 10 -2.44 -11.44 24.84
C LYS A 10 -1.25 -10.79 24.13
N ARG A 11 -0.09 -11.47 24.11
CA ARG A 11 1.09 -10.98 23.40
C ARG A 11 0.90 -10.96 21.89
N ILE A 12 0.28 -12.00 21.32
CA ILE A 12 -0.05 -12.07 19.89
C ILE A 12 -0.98 -10.90 19.51
N ALA A 13 -2.08 -10.71 20.24
CA ALA A 13 -3.02 -9.61 19.97
C ALA A 13 -2.35 -8.22 20.05
N GLN A 14 -1.41 -8.04 20.98
CA GLN A 14 -0.64 -6.80 21.08
C GLN A 14 0.24 -6.60 19.84
N LEU A 15 0.97 -7.63 19.41
CA LEU A 15 1.84 -7.56 18.22
C LEU A 15 1.02 -7.31 16.94
N GLU A 16 -0.16 -7.91 16.81
CA GLU A 16 -1.08 -7.65 15.71
C GLU A 16 -1.55 -6.19 15.67
N ALA A 17 -1.86 -5.62 16.84
CA ALA A 17 -2.25 -4.21 16.95
C ALA A 17 -1.09 -3.26 16.62
N GLU A 18 0.12 -3.53 17.12
CA GLU A 18 1.33 -2.77 16.78
C GLU A 18 1.62 -2.83 15.28
N LEU A 19 1.53 -4.02 14.67
CA LEU A 19 1.69 -4.21 13.24
C LEU A 19 0.65 -3.43 12.43
N GLN A 20 -0.62 -3.46 12.85
CA GLN A 20 -1.68 -2.70 12.18
C GLN A 20 -1.44 -1.19 12.28
N ALA A 21 -0.96 -0.68 13.42
CA ALA A 21 -0.63 0.72 13.59
C ALA A 21 0.51 1.16 12.65
N VAL A 22 1.58 0.35 12.55
CA VAL A 22 2.69 0.59 11.62
C VAL A 22 2.19 0.61 10.17
N ARG A 23 1.36 -0.37 9.77
CA ARG A 23 0.77 -0.44 8.41
C ARG A 23 0.01 0.85 8.08
N ARG A 24 -0.86 1.33 8.97
CA ARG A 24 -1.61 2.58 8.80
C ARG A 24 -0.70 3.80 8.68
N GLN A 25 0.34 3.88 9.51
CA GLN A 25 1.30 4.98 9.45
C GLN A 25 2.02 5.02 8.10
N THR A 26 2.55 3.88 7.64
CA THR A 26 3.25 3.78 6.36
C THR A 26 2.34 4.09 5.17
N GLU A 27 1.06 3.69 5.22
CA GLU A 27 0.06 4.06 4.21
C GLU A 27 -0.16 5.58 4.17
N SER A 28 -0.36 6.21 5.33
CA SER A 28 -0.56 7.66 5.42
C SER A 28 0.64 8.45 4.89
N GLN A 29 1.87 8.00 5.18
CA GLN A 29 3.10 8.60 4.68
C GLN A 29 3.19 8.50 3.15
N ARG A 30 2.91 7.32 2.59
CA ARG A 30 2.90 7.12 1.13
C ARG A 30 1.86 7.98 0.43
N GLN A 31 0.67 8.14 1.02
CA GLN A 31 -0.37 8.99 0.47
C GLN A 31 0.04 10.48 0.49
N ARG A 32 0.65 10.95 1.59
CA ARG A 32 1.19 12.31 1.68
C ARG A 32 2.27 12.58 0.62
N LEU A 33 3.21 11.65 0.44
CA LEU A 33 4.25 11.78 -0.59
C LEU A 33 3.65 11.83 -1.99
N ALA A 34 2.72 10.93 -2.32
CA ALA A 34 2.10 10.93 -3.64
C ALA A 34 1.30 12.20 -3.93
N GLN A 35 0.60 12.75 -2.94
CA GLN A 35 -0.09 14.03 -3.07
C GLN A 35 0.89 15.20 -3.25
N LYS A 36 2.00 15.21 -2.49
CA LYS A 36 3.05 16.23 -2.62
C LYS A 36 3.62 16.22 -4.04
N TYR A 37 4.12 15.09 -4.52
CA TYR A 37 4.69 14.98 -5.85
C TYR A 37 3.65 15.25 -6.94
N GLY A 38 2.41 14.78 -6.78
CA GLY A 38 1.33 15.08 -7.71
C GLY A 38 1.09 16.59 -7.86
N ARG A 39 1.14 17.35 -6.77
CA ARG A 39 1.06 18.82 -6.80
C ARG A 39 2.30 19.46 -7.44
N GLU A 40 3.49 19.00 -7.09
CA GLU A 40 4.74 19.51 -7.68
C GLU A 40 4.76 19.30 -9.20
N PHE A 41 4.33 18.13 -9.69
CA PHE A 41 4.20 17.88 -11.12
C PHE A 41 3.15 18.78 -11.78
N LEU A 42 2.02 19.03 -11.13
CA LEU A 42 1.00 19.95 -11.66
C LEU A 42 1.51 21.39 -11.75
N VAL A 43 2.32 21.85 -10.78
CA VAL A 43 2.90 23.20 -10.82
C VAL A 43 3.88 23.37 -12.00
N LEU A 44 4.60 22.30 -12.37
CA LEU A 44 5.49 22.31 -13.53
C LEU A 44 4.74 22.33 -14.87
N ILE A 45 3.43 22.09 -14.87
CA ILE A 45 2.60 22.01 -16.07
C ILE A 45 1.66 23.22 -16.10
N ASP A 46 1.91 24.16 -17.01
CA ASP A 46 1.09 25.37 -17.21
C ASP A 46 -0.22 25.08 -17.97
N ASP A 47 -0.90 23.98 -17.61
CA ASP A 47 -2.22 23.64 -18.14
C ASP A 47 -3.17 23.31 -16.97
N PRO A 48 -4.15 24.19 -16.69
CA PRO A 48 -5.12 23.99 -15.60
C PRO A 48 -6.03 22.78 -15.82
N ASN A 49 -6.04 22.19 -17.02
CA ASN A 49 -6.83 20.99 -17.32
C ASN A 49 -6.06 19.68 -17.09
N THR A 50 -4.75 19.75 -16.83
CA THR A 50 -3.94 18.57 -16.56
C THR A 50 -4.32 17.97 -15.21
N LYS A 51 -4.49 16.64 -15.19
CA LYS A 51 -4.87 15.90 -13.98
C LYS A 51 -3.78 14.92 -13.58
N ALA A 52 -3.35 15.00 -12.33
CA ALA A 52 -2.54 13.97 -11.68
C ALA A 52 -3.46 12.90 -11.08
N THR A 53 -3.21 11.64 -11.42
CA THR A 53 -3.89 10.49 -10.82
C THR A 53 -2.88 9.64 -10.06
N VAL A 54 -3.15 9.37 -8.79
CA VAL A 54 -2.35 8.48 -7.94
C VAL A 54 -2.98 7.10 -7.95
N THR A 55 -2.22 6.07 -8.31
CA THR A 55 -2.67 4.67 -8.34
C THR A 55 -1.81 3.83 -7.42
N ASP A 56 -2.45 2.99 -6.61
CA ASP A 56 -1.80 2.07 -5.70
C ASP A 56 -1.27 0.85 -6.45
N ILE A 57 0.00 0.49 -6.22
CA ILE A 57 0.57 -0.76 -6.70
C ILE A 57 0.52 -1.74 -5.54
N VAL A 58 -0.38 -2.71 -5.64
CA VAL A 58 -0.46 -3.83 -4.70
C VAL A 58 0.16 -5.04 -5.39
N GLN A 59 1.09 -5.72 -4.71
CA GLN A 59 1.63 -6.98 -5.21
C GLN A 59 1.14 -8.10 -4.32
N LYS A 60 0.48 -9.08 -4.94
CA LYS A 60 0.13 -10.35 -4.31
C LYS A 60 1.13 -11.38 -4.79
N LEU A 61 1.92 -11.91 -3.87
CA LEU A 61 2.74 -13.09 -4.12
C LEU A 61 1.91 -14.33 -3.75
N VAL A 62 1.86 -15.28 -4.68
CA VAL A 62 1.24 -16.58 -4.50
C VAL A 62 2.33 -17.62 -4.62
N PHE A 63 2.51 -18.42 -3.59
CA PHE A 63 3.44 -19.54 -3.56
C PHE A 63 2.65 -20.81 -3.87
N GLN A 64 3.05 -21.50 -4.93
CA GLN A 64 2.44 -22.76 -5.36
C GLN A 64 3.42 -23.91 -5.21
N ASP A 65 2.90 -25.11 -4.97
CA ASP A 65 3.70 -26.34 -5.06
C ASP A 65 3.91 -26.78 -6.53
N GLU A 66 4.62 -27.88 -6.73
CA GLU A 66 4.93 -28.43 -8.06
C GLU A 66 3.67 -28.91 -8.82
N GLU A 67 2.57 -29.14 -8.11
CA GLU A 67 1.28 -29.58 -8.64
C GLU A 67 0.35 -28.38 -8.97
N GLY A 68 0.77 -27.17 -8.60
CA GLY A 68 0.05 -25.92 -8.84
C GLY A 68 -0.92 -25.52 -7.72
N ASN A 69 -0.94 -26.22 -6.59
CA ASN A 69 -1.80 -25.86 -5.46
C ASN A 69 -1.21 -24.67 -4.70
N VAL A 70 -2.07 -23.77 -4.22
CA VAL A 70 -1.65 -22.60 -3.42
C VAL A 70 -1.28 -23.04 -2.02
N VAL A 71 0.00 -22.90 -1.66
CA VAL A 71 0.54 -23.25 -0.33
C VAL A 71 0.53 -22.05 0.60
N SER A 72 0.76 -20.85 0.05
CA SER A 72 0.75 -19.60 0.80
C SER A 72 0.47 -18.44 -0.13
N GLU A 73 -0.24 -17.44 0.38
CA GLU A 73 -0.42 -16.18 -0.33
C GLU A 73 -0.20 -15.01 0.62
N THR A 74 0.44 -13.96 0.11
CA THR A 74 0.48 -12.69 0.83
C THR A 74 -0.87 -11.99 0.68
N ASP A 75 -1.29 -11.27 1.70
CA ASP A 75 -2.56 -10.55 1.82
C ASP A 75 -2.72 -9.38 0.81
N GLY A 76 -1.84 -9.26 -0.20
CA GLY A 76 -1.80 -8.14 -1.12
C GLY A 76 -1.35 -6.87 -0.39
N SER A 77 -0.04 -6.75 -0.15
CA SER A 77 0.50 -5.54 0.48
C SER A 77 0.75 -4.46 -0.56
N LEU A 78 0.38 -3.21 -0.25
CA LEU A 78 0.76 -2.04 -1.04
C LEU A 78 2.29 -2.01 -1.14
N VAL A 79 2.85 -2.07 -2.34
CA VAL A 79 4.30 -2.03 -2.61
C VAL A 79 4.73 -0.63 -3.02
N GLY A 80 3.85 0.16 -3.65
CA GLY A 80 4.18 1.52 -4.09
C GLY A 80 2.97 2.31 -4.60
N LYS A 81 3.21 3.53 -5.09
CA LYS A 81 2.20 4.36 -5.76
C LYS A 81 2.77 4.87 -7.09
N ILE A 82 1.96 4.87 -8.14
CA ILE A 82 2.28 5.47 -9.45
C ILE A 82 1.52 6.79 -9.55
N ILE A 83 2.20 7.84 -10.04
CA ILE A 83 1.56 9.10 -10.41
C ILE A 83 1.50 9.13 -11.94
N LYS A 84 0.29 9.12 -12.50
CA LYS A 84 0.05 9.29 -13.94
C LYS A 84 -0.45 10.70 -14.20
N MET A 85 0.18 11.37 -15.16
CA MET A 85 -0.23 12.69 -15.64
C MET A 85 -1.01 12.53 -16.94
N ARG A 86 -2.22 13.08 -17.02
CA ARG A 86 -2.99 13.11 -18.26
C ARG A 86 -3.11 14.55 -18.75
N PHE A 87 -2.47 14.81 -19.88
CA PHE A 87 -2.58 16.05 -20.63
C PHE A 87 -3.84 16.01 -21.51
N LYS A 88 -4.42 17.16 -21.82
CA LYS A 88 -5.37 17.26 -22.95
C LYS A 88 -4.57 17.19 -24.25
N SER A 89 -5.15 16.53 -25.27
CA SER A 89 -4.53 16.48 -26.61
C SER A 89 -4.22 17.90 -27.06
N LEU A 90 -2.96 18.16 -27.42
CA LEU A 90 -2.58 19.36 -28.13
C LEU A 90 -3.23 19.28 -29.51
N HIS A 91 -4.24 20.12 -29.73
CA HIS A 91 -4.76 20.39 -31.08
C HIS A 91 -3.90 21.46 -31.74
#